data_AF-A0A919Q3C9-F1
#
_entry.id   AF-A0A919Q3C9-F1
#
_cell.length_a   1.000
_cell.length_b   1.000
_cell.length_c   1.000
_cell.angle_alpha   90.00
_cell.angle_beta   90.00
_cell.angle_gamma   90.00
#
_symmetry.space_group_name_H-M   'P 1'
#
loop_
_entity.id
_entity.type
_entity.pdbx_description
1 polymer ?
#
loop_
_entity_poly.entity_id
_entity_poly.type
_entity_poly.pdbx_seq_one_letter_code
_entity_poly.pdbx_strand_id
1 'polypeptide(L)'
;MSDDTQTSRPYGGNTRAAWLATATGIPIYVILSAVVWGPGVALYAAIADEPGATVDSAALAVIAAVGILIAVVGIAFVAHTVGRVVFARTNDQELGKAAVAFGAMAAVLAVVPVVLIAMGQDDPWAAAAASVVIILFPCALTSAATRALLPSVDRFAALRTAVIVLLVLAVIAVVVFTFYAFV
;
A
#
# COMPACT_ATOMS: atom_id res chain seq x y z
N MET A 1 11.98 3.96 45.91
CA MET A 1 10.61 3.67 45.45
C MET A 1 10.70 3.68 43.94
N SER A 2 10.75 2.49 43.33
CA SER A 2 11.01 2.29 41.91
C SER A 2 9.79 2.69 41.08
N ASP A 3 10.01 3.46 40.02
CA ASP A 3 9.02 3.77 38.98
C ASP A 3 8.76 2.52 38.10
N ASP A 4 8.15 1.50 38.70
CA ASP A 4 7.73 0.26 38.03
C ASP A 4 6.34 0.40 37.37
N THR A 5 6.06 1.51 36.68
CA THR A 5 4.72 1.75 36.09
C THR A 5 4.69 1.88 34.56
N GLN A 6 5.67 1.36 33.81
CA GLN A 6 5.60 1.37 32.32
C GLN A 6 5.79 0.03 31.60
N THR A 7 5.74 -1.11 32.28
CA THR A 7 6.04 -2.43 31.66
C THR A 7 4.85 -3.38 31.50
N SER A 8 3.59 -2.90 31.44
CA SER A 8 2.45 -3.82 31.29
C SER A 8 1.26 -3.30 30.47
N ARG A 9 1.48 -2.92 29.21
CA ARG A 9 0.44 -3.13 28.18
C ARG A 9 0.90 -4.23 27.24
N PRO A 10 0.58 -5.51 27.51
CA PRO A 10 0.98 -6.66 26.68
C PRO A 10 0.54 -6.51 25.21
N TYR A 11 -0.48 -5.69 24.96
CA TYR A 11 -1.09 -5.43 23.65
C TYR A 11 -0.95 -3.98 23.18
N GLY A 12 -0.28 -3.08 23.91
CA GLY A 12 -0.37 -1.63 23.68
C GLY A 12 0.51 -1.10 22.55
N GLY A 13 1.79 -1.45 22.54
CA GLY A 13 2.76 -0.90 21.57
C GLY A 13 2.56 -1.46 20.16
N ASN A 14 2.54 -2.79 20.03
CA ASN A 14 2.49 -3.46 18.72
C ASN A 14 1.13 -3.26 18.00
N THR A 15 0.03 -3.19 18.75
CA THR A 15 -1.30 -2.94 18.16
C THR A 15 -1.45 -1.48 17.74
N ARG A 16 -0.95 -0.54 18.54
CA ARG A 16 -0.94 0.89 18.18
C ARG A 16 -0.07 1.15 16.95
N ALA A 17 1.10 0.52 16.87
CA ALA A 17 1.96 0.62 15.70
C ALA A 17 1.28 0.09 14.43
N ALA A 18 0.54 -1.01 14.51
CA ALA A 18 -0.20 -1.56 13.37
C ALA A 18 -1.33 -0.63 12.89
N TRP A 19 -2.09 -0.01 13.81
CA TRP A 19 -3.11 0.98 13.46
C TRP A 19 -2.51 2.26 12.87
N LEU A 20 -1.42 2.76 13.44
CA LEU A 20 -0.70 3.90 12.87
C LEU A 20 -0.16 3.57 11.48
N ALA A 21 0.38 2.37 11.30
CA ALA A 21 0.88 1.91 10.00
C ALA A 21 -0.25 1.83 8.97
N THR A 22 -1.43 1.36 9.38
CA THR A 22 -2.63 1.33 8.52
C THR A 22 -3.05 2.74 8.13
N ALA A 23 -3.20 3.63 9.12
CA ALA A 23 -3.63 5.00 8.92
C ALA A 23 -2.65 5.80 8.05
N THR A 24 -1.35 5.55 8.18
CA THR A 24 -0.30 6.17 7.34
C THR A 24 -0.18 5.54 5.96
N GLY A 25 -0.27 4.21 5.88
CA GLY A 25 -0.05 3.47 4.64
C GLY A 25 -1.14 3.70 3.59
N ILE A 26 -2.42 3.76 4.00
CA ILE A 26 -3.52 3.94 3.05
C ILE A 26 -3.39 5.24 2.23
N PRO A 27 -3.19 6.43 2.85
CA PRO A 27 -2.97 7.66 2.09
C PRO A 27 -1.77 7.61 1.16
N ILE A 28 -0.64 7.08 1.64
CA ILE A 28 0.58 7.00 0.84
C ILE A 28 0.32 6.12 -0.39
N TYR A 29 -0.33 4.98 -0.20
CA TYR A 29 -0.69 4.10 -1.31
C TYR A 29 -1.59 4.79 -2.33
N VAL A 30 -2.67 5.44 -1.87
CA VAL A 30 -3.61 6.12 -2.78
C VAL A 30 -2.90 7.23 -3.58
N ILE A 31 -2.05 8.03 -2.93
CA ILE A 31 -1.28 9.07 -3.62
C ILE A 31 -0.33 8.45 -4.64
N LEU A 32 0.43 7.42 -4.26
CA LEU A 32 1.38 6.76 -5.16
C LEU A 32 0.67 6.09 -6.34
N SER A 33 -0.40 5.35 -6.09
CA SER A 33 -1.23 4.72 -7.13
C SER A 33 -1.79 5.76 -8.10
N ALA A 34 -2.27 6.91 -7.61
CA ALA A 34 -2.75 7.99 -8.48
C ALA A 34 -1.63 8.55 -9.38
N VAL A 35 -0.41 8.71 -8.84
CA VAL A 35 0.75 9.19 -9.60
C VAL A 35 1.17 8.21 -10.70
N VAL A 36 1.19 6.91 -10.39
CA VAL A 36 1.69 5.88 -11.33
C VAL A 36 0.61 5.33 -12.27
N TRP A 37 -0.66 5.66 -12.05
CA TRP A 37 -1.77 5.17 -12.87
C TRP A 37 -1.58 5.51 -14.35
N GLY A 38 -1.42 6.81 -14.66
CA GLY A 38 -1.22 7.28 -16.03
C GLY A 38 -0.04 6.61 -16.75
N PRO A 39 1.18 6.62 -16.16
CA PRO A 39 2.32 5.89 -16.70
C PRO A 39 2.08 4.39 -16.88
N GLY A 40 1.39 3.73 -15.95
CA GLY A 40 1.07 2.30 -16.05
C GLY A 40 0.08 1.98 -17.16
N VAL A 41 -0.94 2.82 -17.36
CA VAL A 41 -1.88 2.71 -18.49
C VAL A 41 -1.16 2.94 -19.82
N ALA A 42 -0.30 3.96 -19.90
CA ALA A 42 0.49 4.21 -21.10
C ALA A 42 1.44 3.04 -21.43
N LEU A 43 2.03 2.41 -20.40
CA LEU A 43 2.85 1.22 -20.57
C LEU A 43 2.04 0.03 -21.06
N TYR A 44 0.83 -0.19 -20.51
CA TYR A 44 -0.10 -1.21 -20.99
C TYR A 44 -0.40 -1.02 -22.48
N ALA A 45 -0.88 0.17 -22.85
CA ALA A 45 -1.25 0.52 -24.22
C ALA A 45 -0.09 0.32 -25.21
N ALA A 46 1.13 0.67 -24.80
CA ALA A 46 2.32 0.52 -25.64
C ALA A 46 2.72 -0.95 -25.87
N ILE A 47 2.46 -1.85 -24.91
CA ILE A 47 2.81 -3.27 -25.03
C ILE A 47 1.69 -4.08 -25.70
N ALA A 48 0.43 -3.76 -25.39
CA ALA A 48 -0.75 -4.40 -25.98
C ALA A 48 -1.08 -3.90 -27.40
N ASP A 49 -0.40 -2.86 -27.87
CA ASP A 49 -0.72 -2.17 -29.14
C ASP A 49 -2.18 -1.68 -29.18
N GLU A 50 -2.65 -1.10 -28.07
CA GLU A 50 -4.00 -0.58 -27.88
C GLU A 50 -4.00 0.95 -27.66
N PRO A 51 -3.98 1.76 -28.73
CA PRO A 51 -4.00 3.21 -28.61
C PRO A 51 -5.31 3.68 -27.95
N GLY A 52 -5.19 4.35 -26.80
CA GLY A 52 -6.35 4.87 -26.06
C GLY A 52 -6.94 3.90 -25.04
N ALA A 53 -6.20 2.89 -24.59
CA ALA A 53 -6.63 2.03 -23.47
C ALA A 53 -7.11 2.85 -22.27
N THR A 54 -8.37 2.68 -21.89
CA THR A 54 -9.00 3.27 -20.70
C THR A 54 -9.27 2.20 -19.65
N VAL A 55 -9.87 2.59 -18.52
CA VAL A 55 -10.33 1.64 -17.48
C VAL A 55 -11.36 0.64 -18.02
N ASP A 56 -11.99 0.91 -19.16
CA ASP A 56 -12.93 -0.02 -19.82
C ASP A 56 -12.24 -1.27 -20.37
N SER A 57 -10.91 -1.25 -20.47
CA SER A 57 -10.11 -2.44 -20.76
C SER A 57 -10.23 -3.40 -19.58
N ALA A 58 -10.65 -4.64 -19.81
CA ALA A 58 -10.86 -5.64 -18.76
C ALA A 58 -9.64 -5.78 -17.82
N ALA A 59 -8.43 -5.74 -18.39
CA ALA A 59 -7.17 -5.78 -17.64
C ALA A 59 -7.02 -4.60 -16.68
N LEU A 60 -7.27 -3.37 -17.14
CA LEU A 60 -7.12 -2.15 -16.34
C LEU A 60 -8.23 -2.04 -15.28
N ALA A 61 -9.45 -2.51 -15.58
CA ALA A 61 -10.52 -2.66 -14.60
C ALA A 61 -10.12 -3.62 -13.46
N VAL A 62 -9.54 -4.79 -13.79
CA VAL A 62 -9.06 -5.76 -12.79
C VAL A 62 -7.92 -5.16 -11.96
N ILE A 63 -6.97 -4.48 -12.59
CA ILE A 63 -5.87 -3.80 -11.88
C ILE A 63 -6.41 -2.74 -10.91
N ALA A 64 -7.37 -1.93 -11.34
CA ALA A 64 -8.06 -0.96 -10.48
C ALA A 64 -8.74 -1.65 -9.29
N ALA A 65 -9.52 -2.70 -9.54
CA ALA A 65 -10.25 -3.43 -8.51
C ALA A 65 -9.31 -4.05 -7.47
N VAL A 66 -8.19 -4.65 -7.91
CA VAL A 66 -7.16 -5.18 -7.01
C VAL A 66 -6.48 -4.06 -6.24
N GLY A 67 -6.19 -2.93 -6.88
CA GLY A 67 -5.64 -1.75 -6.21
C GLY A 67 -6.55 -1.23 -5.09
N ILE A 68 -7.86 -1.17 -5.34
CA ILE A 68 -8.87 -0.80 -4.34
C ILE A 68 -8.89 -1.80 -3.19
N LEU A 69 -8.89 -3.11 -3.49
CA LEU A 69 -8.87 -4.16 -2.48
C LEU A 69 -7.63 -4.08 -1.59
N ILE A 70 -6.47 -3.77 -2.16
CA ILE A 70 -5.23 -3.54 -1.42
C ILE A 70 -5.38 -2.33 -0.48
N ALA A 71 -5.91 -1.22 -0.98
CA ALA A 71 -6.10 -0.01 -0.17
C ALA A 71 -7.06 -0.23 1.00
N VAL A 72 -8.20 -0.89 0.77
CA VAL A 72 -9.27 -1.04 1.78
C VAL A 72 -8.97 -2.17 2.76
N VAL A 73 -8.43 -3.29 2.28
CA VAL A 73 -8.27 -4.52 3.07
C VAL A 73 -6.81 -4.93 3.19
N GLY A 74 -6.07 -4.95 2.08
CA GLY A 74 -4.71 -5.49 2.02
C GLY A 74 -3.74 -4.81 2.99
N ILE A 75 -3.71 -3.47 3.01
CA ILE A 75 -2.81 -2.70 3.88
C ILE A 75 -3.11 -2.98 5.35
N ALA A 76 -4.38 -2.94 5.75
CA ALA A 76 -4.79 -3.23 7.12
C ALA A 76 -4.43 -4.67 7.50
N PHE A 77 -4.75 -5.64 6.64
CA PHE A 77 -4.43 -7.05 6.87
C PHE A 77 -2.93 -7.29 7.05
N VAL A 78 -2.10 -6.77 6.14
CA VAL A 78 -0.63 -6.93 6.22
C VAL A 78 -0.06 -6.23 7.45
N ALA A 79 -0.51 -5.01 7.76
CA ALA A 79 -0.05 -4.27 8.94
C ALA A 79 -0.35 -5.03 10.25
N HIS A 80 -1.46 -5.76 10.31
CA HIS A 80 -1.89 -6.53 11.49
C HIS A 80 -1.38 -7.99 11.53
N THR A 81 -0.76 -8.48 10.45
CA THR A 81 -0.23 -9.85 10.34
C THR A 81 1.28 -9.87 10.14
N VAL A 82 1.76 -10.07 8.92
CA VAL A 82 3.18 -10.21 8.57
C VAL A 82 3.95 -8.93 8.90
N GLY A 83 3.33 -7.76 8.76
CA GLY A 83 3.90 -6.47 9.14
C GLY A 83 4.31 -6.41 10.61
N ARG A 84 3.54 -7.02 11.53
CA ARG A 84 3.94 -7.10 12.95
C ARG A 84 5.18 -7.97 13.15
N VAL A 85 5.28 -9.07 12.40
CA VAL A 85 6.43 -9.98 12.47
C VAL A 85 7.69 -9.28 11.97
N VAL A 86 7.60 -8.59 10.82
CA VAL A 86 8.72 -7.83 10.27
C VAL A 86 9.08 -6.64 11.17
N PHE A 87 8.09 -5.95 11.74
CA PHE A 87 8.33 -4.86 12.70
C PHE A 87 9.16 -5.35 13.89
N ALA A 88 8.75 -6.45 14.52
CA ALA A 88 9.45 -7.01 15.67
C ALA A 88 10.89 -7.44 15.31
N ARG A 89 11.10 -8.05 14.15
CA ARG A 89 12.43 -8.50 13.69
C ARG A 89 13.36 -7.37 13.24
N THR A 90 12.81 -6.19 12.96
CA THR A 90 13.57 -5.03 12.46
C THR A 90 13.58 -3.87 13.45
N ASN A 91 13.12 -4.08 14.69
CA ASN A 91 12.98 -3.02 15.68
C ASN A 91 14.34 -2.44 16.11
N ASP A 92 15.36 -3.29 16.20
CA ASP A 92 16.70 -2.90 16.65
C ASP A 92 17.64 -2.54 15.49
N GLN A 93 17.11 -2.49 14.26
CA GLN A 93 17.85 -2.13 13.06
C GLN A 93 17.78 -0.62 12.79
N GLU A 94 18.77 -0.11 12.06
CA GLU A 94 18.71 1.25 11.50
C GLU A 94 17.44 1.44 10.65
N LEU A 95 16.83 2.63 10.76
CA LEU A 95 15.53 2.92 10.15
C LEU A 95 15.51 2.64 8.63
N GLY A 96 16.59 2.94 7.93
CA GLY A 96 16.73 2.66 6.50
C GLY A 96 16.66 1.16 6.17
N LYS A 97 17.36 0.32 6.94
CA LYS A 97 17.33 -1.15 6.75
C LYS A 97 15.95 -1.72 7.07
N ALA A 98 15.32 -1.23 8.14
CA ALA A 98 13.96 -1.60 8.47
C ALA A 98 12.97 -1.20 7.35
N ALA A 99 13.09 0.01 6.80
CA ALA A 99 12.25 0.47 5.69
C ALA A 99 12.43 -0.41 4.44
N VAL A 100 13.67 -0.77 4.08
CA VAL A 100 13.96 -1.69 2.97
C VAL A 100 13.33 -3.06 3.21
N ALA A 101 13.43 -3.62 4.42
CA ALA A 101 12.80 -4.90 4.73
C ALA A 101 11.27 -4.87 4.58
N PHE A 102 10.63 -3.77 4.98
CA PHE A 102 9.19 -3.56 4.76
C PHE A 102 8.84 -3.43 3.28
N GLY A 103 9.65 -2.70 2.51
CA GLY A 103 9.46 -2.58 1.06
C GLY A 103 9.61 -3.92 0.34
N ALA A 104 10.63 -4.71 0.71
CA ALA A 104 10.87 -6.04 0.18
C ALA A 104 9.73 -7.01 0.51
N MET A 105 9.24 -7.01 1.75
CA MET A 105 8.07 -7.80 2.16
C MET A 105 6.86 -7.47 1.29
N ALA A 106 6.54 -6.18 1.14
CA ALA A 106 5.38 -5.76 0.36
C ALA A 106 5.56 -6.07 -1.14
N ALA A 107 6.76 -5.92 -1.69
CA ALA A 107 7.07 -6.33 -3.06
C ALA A 107 6.81 -7.82 -3.26
N VAL A 108 7.32 -8.68 -2.37
CA VAL A 108 7.12 -10.14 -2.43
C VAL A 108 5.63 -10.50 -2.35
N LEU A 109 4.88 -9.88 -1.44
CA LEU A 109 3.44 -10.12 -1.32
C LEU A 109 2.68 -9.64 -2.57
N ALA A 110 3.08 -8.52 -3.16
CA ALA A 110 2.45 -7.97 -4.35
C ALA A 110 2.76 -8.74 -5.64
N VAL A 111 3.77 -9.61 -5.66
CA VAL A 111 3.99 -10.53 -6.80
C VAL A 111 2.76 -11.41 -7.02
N VAL A 112 2.08 -11.86 -5.96
CA VAL A 112 0.91 -12.74 -6.08
C VAL A 112 -0.21 -12.10 -6.92
N PRO A 113 -0.75 -10.92 -6.56
CA PRO A 113 -1.76 -10.28 -7.40
C PRO A 113 -1.25 -9.94 -8.80
N VAL A 114 0.02 -9.51 -8.97
CA VAL A 114 0.58 -9.25 -10.31
C VAL A 114 0.52 -10.49 -11.19
N VAL A 115 0.94 -11.64 -10.67
CA VAL A 115 0.92 -12.91 -11.42
C VAL A 115 -0.51 -13.36 -11.71
N LEU A 116 -1.42 -13.25 -10.74
CA LEU A 116 -2.83 -13.63 -10.92
C LEU A 116 -3.52 -12.77 -11.97
N ILE A 117 -3.26 -11.46 -11.98
CA ILE A 117 -3.78 -10.55 -13.01
C ILE A 117 -3.23 -10.96 -14.36
N ALA A 118 -1.91 -11.07 -14.49
CA ALA A 118 -1.26 -11.41 -15.75
C ALA A 118 -1.79 -12.73 -16.35
N MET A 119 -1.92 -13.77 -15.55
CA MET A 119 -2.42 -15.08 -16.01
C MET A 119 -3.91 -15.07 -16.42
N GLY A 120 -4.66 -14.06 -16.00
CA GLY A 120 -6.09 -13.94 -16.29
C GLY A 120 -6.43 -13.03 -17.48
N GLN A 121 -5.44 -12.47 -18.18
CA GLN A 121 -5.65 -11.56 -19.32
C GLN A 121 -5.22 -12.20 -20.64
N ASP A 122 -5.82 -11.70 -21.74
CA ASP A 122 -5.46 -12.10 -23.11
C ASP A 122 -4.03 -11.68 -23.47
N ASP A 123 -3.59 -10.51 -22.99
CA ASP A 123 -2.21 -10.00 -23.11
C ASP A 123 -1.46 -10.06 -21.78
N PRO A 124 -0.94 -11.23 -21.37
CA PRO A 124 -0.37 -11.44 -20.04
C PRO A 124 0.85 -10.56 -19.77
N TRP A 125 1.65 -10.24 -20.79
CA TRP A 125 2.84 -9.40 -20.63
C TRP A 125 2.53 -7.92 -20.46
N ALA A 126 1.56 -7.38 -21.21
CA ALA A 126 1.09 -6.01 -21.02
C ALA A 126 0.47 -5.85 -19.64
N ALA A 127 -0.39 -6.80 -19.25
CA ALA A 127 -1.03 -6.83 -17.93
C ALA A 127 -0.01 -6.96 -16.79
N ALA A 128 1.00 -7.82 -16.92
CA ALA A 128 2.07 -7.96 -15.94
C ALA A 128 2.87 -6.66 -15.79
N ALA A 129 3.30 -6.06 -16.90
CA ALA A 129 4.11 -4.84 -16.88
C ALA A 129 3.34 -3.68 -16.22
N ALA A 130 2.07 -3.48 -16.59
CA ALA A 130 1.22 -2.47 -15.99
C ALA A 130 0.95 -2.74 -14.51
N SER A 131 0.69 -3.99 -14.12
CA SER A 131 0.48 -4.39 -12.73
C SER A 131 1.72 -4.17 -11.85
N VAL A 132 2.92 -4.39 -12.40
CA VAL A 132 4.17 -4.06 -11.68
C VAL A 132 4.24 -2.57 -11.35
N VAL A 133 3.91 -1.72 -12.31
CA VAL A 133 3.93 -0.26 -12.13
C VAL A 133 2.82 0.22 -11.21
N ILE A 134 1.59 -0.28 -11.37
CA ILE A 134 0.40 0.25 -10.70
C ILE A 134 0.17 -0.37 -9.32
N ILE A 135 0.61 -1.61 -9.10
CA ILE A 135 0.35 -2.34 -7.85
C ILE A 135 1.65 -2.57 -7.09
N LEU A 136 2.60 -3.29 -7.68
CA LEU A 136 3.78 -3.75 -6.95
C LEU A 136 4.63 -2.58 -6.47
N PHE A 137 4.92 -1.63 -7.36
CA PHE A 137 5.73 -0.46 -7.02
C PHE A 137 5.10 0.39 -5.91
N PRO A 138 3.81 0.79 -5.97
CA PRO A 138 3.15 1.48 -4.87
C PRO A 138 3.07 0.67 -3.58
N CYS A 139 2.89 -0.65 -3.63
CA CYS A 139 2.90 -1.50 -2.43
C CYS A 139 4.25 -1.45 -1.72
N ALA A 140 5.34 -1.68 -2.48
CA ALA A 140 6.70 -1.68 -1.96
C ALA A 140 7.07 -0.33 -1.36
N LEU A 141 6.82 0.75 -2.11
CA LEU A 141 7.16 2.10 -1.69
C LEU A 141 6.31 2.57 -0.51
N THR A 142 5.00 2.29 -0.51
CA THR A 142 4.11 2.56 0.63
C THR A 142 4.62 1.91 1.91
N SER A 143 4.97 0.63 1.85
CA SER A 143 5.42 -0.11 3.04
C SER A 143 6.73 0.46 3.60
N ALA A 144 7.69 0.75 2.73
CA ALA A 144 8.96 1.36 3.11
C ALA A 144 8.76 2.78 3.69
N ALA A 145 8.00 3.63 3.00
CA ALA A 145 7.71 4.99 3.43
C ALA A 145 6.95 5.02 4.77
N THR A 146 5.96 4.15 4.93
CA THR A 146 5.21 4.00 6.18
C THR A 146 6.17 3.66 7.31
N ARG A 147 7.05 2.67 7.14
CA ARG A 147 8.02 2.29 8.18
C ARG A 147 8.96 3.45 8.55
N ALA A 148 9.40 4.23 7.56
CA ALA A 148 10.26 5.39 7.78
C ALA A 148 9.53 6.55 8.49
N LEU A 149 8.24 6.75 8.22
CA LEU A 149 7.45 7.84 8.78
C LEU A 149 6.86 7.52 10.16
N LEU A 150 6.65 6.24 10.47
CA LEU A 150 6.02 5.78 11.70
C LEU A 150 6.59 6.42 12.99
N PRO A 151 7.92 6.53 13.21
CA PRO A 151 8.46 7.16 14.41
C PRO A 151 8.04 8.63 14.55
N SER A 152 8.01 9.37 13.45
CA SER A 152 7.59 10.77 13.42
C SER A 152 6.10 10.90 13.67
N VAL A 153 5.28 10.05 13.04
CA VAL A 153 3.82 10.04 13.23
C VAL A 153 3.49 9.72 14.69
N ASP A 154 4.23 8.81 15.32
CA ASP A 154 4.01 8.48 16.72
C ASP A 154 4.44 9.58 17.69
N ARG A 155 5.52 10.30 17.38
CA ARG A 155 6.04 11.38 18.22
C ARG A 155 5.19 12.66 18.14
N PHE A 156 4.74 13.05 16.95
CA PHE A 156 4.13 14.36 16.72
C PHE A 156 2.61 14.29 16.56
N ALA A 157 1.87 14.91 17.47
CA ALA A 157 0.40 14.92 17.44
C ALA A 157 -0.18 15.55 16.16
N ALA A 158 0.41 16.66 15.69
CA ALA A 158 -0.01 17.32 14.45
C ALA A 158 0.11 16.40 13.23
N LEU A 159 1.18 15.60 13.15
CA LEU A 159 1.38 14.66 12.05
C LEU A 159 0.39 13.50 12.11
N ARG A 160 0.06 13.02 13.32
CA ARG A 160 -1.04 12.07 13.55
C ARG A 160 -2.36 12.59 13.01
N THR A 161 -2.72 13.83 13.34
CA THR A 161 -3.95 14.46 12.86
C THR A 161 -3.94 14.57 11.33
N ALA A 162 -2.83 15.02 10.73
CA ALA A 162 -2.70 15.11 9.28
C ALA A 162 -2.89 13.75 8.60
N VAL A 163 -2.27 12.69 9.12
CA VAL A 163 -2.45 11.32 8.62
C VAL A 163 -3.90 10.86 8.69
N ILE A 164 -4.62 11.15 9.78
CA ILE A 164 -6.04 10.79 9.91
C ILE A 164 -6.90 11.55 8.88
N VAL A 165 -6.65 12.84 8.69
CA VAL A 165 -7.37 13.63 7.67
C VAL A 165 -7.08 13.06 6.29
N LEU A 166 -5.82 12.77 5.98
CA LEU A 166 -5.42 12.15 4.71
C LEU A 166 -6.05 10.76 4.53
N LEU A 167 -6.19 9.97 5.60
CA LEU A 167 -6.88 8.68 5.57
C LEU A 167 -8.34 8.85 5.14
N VAL A 168 -9.06 9.79 5.75
CA VAL A 168 -10.46 10.06 5.39
C VAL A 168 -10.55 10.50 3.92
N LEU A 169 -9.68 11.41 3.48
CA LEU A 169 -9.64 11.85 2.09
C LEU A 169 -9.30 10.70 1.12
N ALA A 170 -8.36 9.83 1.49
CA ALA A 170 -7.98 8.66 0.69
C ALA A 170 -9.14 7.67 0.55
N VAL A 171 -9.87 7.41 1.63
CA VAL A 171 -11.08 6.56 1.58
C VAL A 171 -12.15 7.19 0.69
N ILE A 172 -12.41 8.49 0.83
CA ILE A 172 -13.36 9.20 -0.05
C ILE A 172 -12.92 9.09 -1.51
N ALA A 173 -11.63 9.32 -1.81
CA ALA A 173 -11.10 9.23 -3.17
C ALA A 173 -11.27 7.82 -3.75
N VAL A 174 -10.97 6.78 -2.97
CA VAL A 174 -11.16 5.37 -3.39
C VAL A 174 -12.63 5.09 -3.67
N VAL A 175 -13.54 5.52 -2.79
CA VAL A 175 -14.99 5.32 -2.97
C VAL A 175 -15.47 6.04 -4.24
N VAL A 176 -15.13 7.33 -4.39
CA VAL A 176 -15.51 8.15 -5.54
C VAL A 176 -14.99 7.54 -6.85
N PHE A 177 -13.72 7.14 -6.88
CA PHE A 177 -13.13 6.49 -8.04
C PHE A 177 -13.83 5.17 -8.37
N THR A 178 -14.12 4.34 -7.36
CA THR A 178 -14.86 3.07 -7.55
C THR A 178 -16.24 3.32 -8.16
N PHE A 179 -16.96 4.35 -7.70
CA PHE A 179 -18.26 4.70 -8.28
C PHE A 179 -18.14 5.15 -9.74
N TYR A 180 -17.19 6.03 -10.08
CA TYR A 180 -17.04 6.52 -11.45
C TYR A 180 -16.41 5.53 -12.44
N ALA A 181 -15.61 4.58 -11.94
CA ALA A 181 -14.93 3.61 -12.80
C ALA A 181 -15.78 2.36 -13.12
N PHE A 182 -16.84 2.09 -12.33
CA PHE A 182 -17.61 0.83 -12.42
C PHE A 182 -19.14 1.01 -12.48
N VAL A 183 -19.66 2.24 -12.51
CA VAL A 183 -21.11 2.56 -12.66
C VAL A 183 -21.32 3.44 -13.87
#